data_AF-A0A2W5YWJ0-F1
#
_entry.id   AF-A0A2W5YWJ0-F1
#
_cell.length_a   1.000
_cell.length_b   1.000
_cell.length_c   1.000
_cell.angle_alpha   90.00
_cell.angle_beta   90.00
_cell.angle_gamma   90.00
#
_symmetry.space_group_name_H-M   'P 1'
#
loop_
_entity.id
_entity.type
_entity.pdbx_description
1 polymer ?
#
loop_
_entity_poly.entity_id
_entity_poly.type
_entity_poly.pdbx_seq_one_letter_code
_entity_poly.pdbx_strand_id
1 'polypeptide(L)'
;MACPLCGHVLPKDAEACDRCDWVRAADTDTAEGKASDLVAVMLSVVPGLGHVYKGYKLLGLLFVIGAFGAILLGGLAATATAGFGLALIPIYWFGVMFHVYGIEDRIAPATKDDEGEEY
;
A
#
# COMPACT_ATOMS: atom_id res chain seq x y z
N MET A 1 -9.78 -21.72 -19.73
CA MET A 1 -9.22 -22.16 -18.43
C MET A 1 -10.35 -22.72 -17.59
N ALA A 2 -10.11 -23.65 -16.66
CA ALA A 2 -11.18 -24.13 -15.77
C ALA A 2 -11.39 -23.12 -14.64
N CYS A 3 -12.66 -22.84 -14.30
CA CYS A 3 -13.03 -22.04 -13.14
C CYS A 3 -12.51 -22.73 -11.87
N PRO A 4 -11.79 -22.02 -10.96
CA PRO A 4 -11.24 -22.62 -9.76
C PRO A 4 -12.32 -22.98 -8.72
N LEU A 5 -13.51 -22.37 -8.81
CA LEU A 5 -14.59 -22.61 -7.86
C LEU A 5 -15.47 -23.80 -8.27
N CYS A 6 -15.89 -23.88 -9.52
CA CYS A 6 -16.87 -24.88 -9.99
C CYS A 6 -16.35 -25.82 -11.09
N GLY A 7 -15.14 -25.61 -11.61
CA GLY A 7 -14.53 -26.44 -12.64
C GLY A 7 -15.05 -26.23 -14.07
N HIS A 8 -15.97 -25.28 -14.30
CA HIS A 8 -16.50 -24.98 -15.63
C HIS A 8 -15.42 -24.44 -16.59
N VAL A 9 -15.49 -24.78 -17.88
CA VAL A 9 -14.49 -24.36 -18.88
C VAL A 9 -14.83 -22.96 -19.38
N LEU A 10 -14.00 -21.99 -19.01
CA LEU A 10 -14.15 -20.60 -19.39
C LEU A 10 -13.25 -20.23 -20.58
N PRO A 11 -13.65 -19.25 -21.41
CA PRO A 11 -12.75 -18.61 -22.37
C PRO A 11 -11.57 -17.95 -21.65
N LYS A 12 -10.46 -17.72 -22.36
CA LYS A 12 -9.19 -17.29 -21.72
C LYS A 12 -9.30 -15.91 -21.05
N ASP A 13 -10.15 -15.06 -21.57
CA ASP A 13 -10.42 -13.69 -21.18
C ASP A 13 -11.63 -13.52 -20.23
N ALA A 14 -12.28 -14.60 -19.81
CA ALA A 14 -13.46 -14.51 -18.91
C ALA A 14 -13.16 -13.84 -17.56
N GLU A 15 -13.78 -12.68 -17.30
CA GLU A 15 -13.66 -11.95 -16.02
C GLU A 15 -14.60 -12.48 -14.94
N ALA A 16 -15.60 -13.27 -15.31
CA ALA A 16 -16.51 -13.92 -14.37
C ALA A 16 -16.89 -15.30 -14.89
N CYS A 17 -17.33 -16.16 -13.98
CA CYS A 17 -17.95 -17.43 -14.35
C CYS A 17 -19.43 -17.20 -14.66
N ASP A 18 -19.90 -17.78 -15.75
CA ASP A 18 -21.31 -17.82 -16.16
C ASP A 18 -22.18 -18.79 -15.34
N ARG A 19 -21.57 -19.55 -14.42
CA ARG A 19 -22.20 -20.67 -13.68
C ARG A 19 -22.11 -20.57 -12.16
N CYS A 20 -21.27 -19.68 -11.63
CA CYS A 20 -21.12 -19.47 -10.19
C CYS A 20 -20.59 -18.05 -9.93
N ASP A 21 -20.53 -17.65 -8.65
CA ASP A 21 -20.11 -16.30 -8.24
C ASP A 21 -18.58 -16.09 -8.29
N TRP A 22 -17.85 -16.88 -9.08
CA TRP A 22 -16.43 -16.61 -9.27
C TRP A 22 -16.24 -15.41 -10.20
N VAL A 23 -15.52 -14.40 -9.71
CA VAL A 23 -15.00 -13.28 -10.50
C VAL A 23 -13.48 -13.31 -10.49
N ARG A 24 -12.87 -12.97 -11.63
CA ARG A 24 -11.43 -12.77 -11.73
C ARG A 24 -11.07 -11.56 -10.89
N ALA A 25 -10.07 -11.70 -10.03
CA ALA A 25 -9.51 -10.55 -9.33
C ALA A 25 -9.01 -9.57 -10.39
N ALA A 26 -9.61 -8.37 -10.40
CA ALA A 26 -9.21 -7.31 -11.32
C ALA A 26 -7.71 -7.03 -11.14
N ASP A 27 -7.03 -6.78 -12.26
CA ASP A 27 -5.68 -6.26 -12.27
C ASP A 27 -5.67 -4.88 -11.61
N THR A 28 -4.91 -4.73 -10.53
CA THR A 28 -4.85 -3.52 -9.69
C THR A 28 -4.16 -2.32 -10.37
N ASP A 29 -3.94 -2.38 -11.69
CA ASP A 29 -3.24 -1.35 -12.48
C ASP A 29 -4.17 -0.25 -13.01
N THR A 30 -5.36 -0.11 -12.41
CA THR A 30 -6.32 0.95 -12.74
C THR A 30 -5.79 2.32 -12.32
N ALA A 31 -6.31 3.37 -12.95
CA ALA A 31 -5.99 4.76 -12.58
C ALA A 31 -6.31 5.05 -11.10
N GLU A 32 -7.36 4.40 -10.57
CA GLU A 32 -7.76 4.50 -9.16
C GLU A 32 -6.73 3.85 -8.22
N GLY A 33 -6.15 2.70 -8.58
CA GLY A 33 -5.07 2.07 -7.83
C GLY A 33 -3.87 2.99 -7.67
N LYS A 34 -3.42 3.60 -8.78
CA LYS A 34 -2.31 4.58 -8.76
C LYS A 34 -2.61 5.82 -7.92
N ALA A 35 -3.86 6.28 -7.92
CA ALA A 35 -4.27 7.39 -7.07
C ALA A 35 -4.23 7.00 -5.58
N SER A 36 -4.71 5.81 -5.23
CA SER A 36 -4.64 5.27 -3.86
C SER A 36 -3.19 5.14 -3.37
N ASP A 37 -2.28 4.68 -4.24
CA ASP A 37 -0.86 4.59 -3.92
C ASP A 37 -0.25 5.94 -3.57
N LEU A 38 -0.57 6.99 -4.35
CA LEU A 38 -0.09 8.33 -4.07
C LEU A 38 -0.65 8.85 -2.74
N VAL A 39 -1.92 8.62 -2.46
CA VAL A 39 -2.54 8.99 -1.17
C VAL A 39 -1.83 8.29 -0.01
N ALA A 40 -1.52 7.00 -0.14
CA ALA A 40 -0.79 6.23 0.87
C ALA A 40 0.63 6.80 1.12
N VAL A 41 1.31 7.25 0.06
CA VAL A 41 2.60 7.95 0.16
C VAL A 41 2.46 9.30 0.87
N MET A 42 1.43 10.09 0.56
CA MET A 42 1.17 11.38 1.22
C MET A 42 0.85 11.18 2.72
N LEU A 43 0.10 10.14 3.07
CA LEU A 43 -0.17 9.78 4.46
C LEU A 43 1.10 9.37 5.21
N SER A 44 2.13 8.91 4.51
CA SER A 44 3.42 8.49 5.10
C SER A 44 4.32 9.65 5.54
N VAL A 45 3.83 10.89 5.49
CA VAL A 45 4.43 12.02 6.25
C VAL A 45 4.60 11.64 7.72
N VAL A 46 3.64 10.91 8.29
CA VAL A 46 3.81 10.18 9.55
C VAL A 46 4.12 8.73 9.20
N PRO A 47 5.36 8.24 9.44
CA PRO A 47 5.77 6.91 9.03
C PRO A 47 4.82 5.84 9.56
N GLY A 48 4.37 4.96 8.67
CA GLY A 48 3.46 3.86 8.98
C GLY A 48 1.98 4.15 8.77
N LEU A 49 1.53 5.41 8.68
CA LEU A 49 0.11 5.69 8.39
C LEU A 49 -0.33 5.24 7.00
N GLY A 50 0.53 5.36 5.98
CA GLY A 50 0.24 4.83 4.64
C GLY A 50 0.04 3.31 4.64
N HIS A 51 0.81 2.57 5.43
CA HIS A 51 0.63 1.12 5.59
C HIS A 51 -0.70 0.78 6.26
N VAL A 52 -1.11 1.57 7.27
CA VAL A 52 -2.44 1.40 7.90
C VAL A 52 -3.55 1.67 6.88
N TYR A 53 -3.39 2.69 6.05
CA TYR A 53 -4.34 3.04 4.98
C TYR A 53 -4.53 1.88 3.98
N LYS A 54 -3.43 1.23 3.54
CA LYS A 54 -3.49 0.03 2.69
C LYS A 54 -3.92 -1.26 3.42
N GLY A 55 -4.40 -1.16 4.67
CA GLY A 55 -4.88 -2.28 5.47
C GLY A 55 -3.81 -3.05 6.28
N TYR A 56 -2.54 -2.67 6.21
CA TYR A 56 -1.44 -3.29 6.96
C TYR A 56 -1.24 -2.65 8.34
N LYS A 57 -2.21 -2.85 9.24
CA LYS A 57 -2.23 -2.21 10.58
C LYS A 57 -1.01 -2.52 11.43
N LEU A 58 -0.62 -3.80 11.53
CA LEU A 58 0.53 -4.22 12.34
C LEU A 58 1.84 -3.67 11.76
N LEU A 59 2.00 -3.74 10.45
CA LEU A 59 3.18 -3.23 9.77
C LEU A 59 3.29 -1.70 9.92
N GLY A 60 2.18 -1.00 9.78
CA GLY A 60 2.11 0.45 10.04
C GLY A 60 2.50 0.80 11.47
N LEU A 61 2.01 0.06 12.48
CA LEU A 61 2.43 0.25 13.88
C LEU A 61 3.93 0.02 14.07
N LEU A 62 4.50 -1.02 13.44
CA LEU A 62 5.93 -1.27 13.49
C LEU A 62 6.74 -0.13 12.87
N PHE A 63 6.27 0.48 11.78
CA PHE A 63 6.90 1.66 11.20
C PHE A 63 6.73 2.92 12.07
N VAL A 64 5.61 3.08 12.79
CA VAL A 64 5.48 4.16 13.78
C VAL A 64 6.52 3.98 14.91
N ILE A 65 6.64 2.77 15.46
CA ILE A 65 7.65 2.45 16.49
C ILE A 65 9.07 2.66 15.95
N GLY A 66 9.31 2.22 14.71
CA GLY A 66 10.57 2.39 14.01
C GLY A 66 10.95 3.86 13.81
N ALA A 67 9.98 4.76 13.60
CA ALA A 67 10.25 6.19 13.48
C ALA A 67 10.83 6.79 14.77
N PHE A 68 10.30 6.41 15.93
CA PHE A 68 10.89 6.80 17.23
C PHE A 68 12.32 6.25 17.36
N GLY A 69 12.54 5.00 16.94
CA GLY A 69 13.86 4.39 16.89
C GLY A 69 14.83 5.14 15.98
N ALA A 70 14.42 5.51 14.76
CA ALA A 70 15.23 6.24 13.80
C ALA A 70 15.63 7.63 14.32
N ILE A 71 14.70 8.35 14.96
CA ILE A 71 14.97 9.65 15.57
C ILE A 71 15.95 9.50 16.75
N LEU A 72 15.68 8.57 17.68
CA LEU A 72 16.48 8.38 18.88
C LEU A 72 17.89 7.89 18.54
N LEU A 73 18.00 6.83 17.72
CA LEU A 73 19.28 6.26 17.33
C LEU A 73 20.04 7.17 16.36
N GLY A 74 19.34 7.83 15.43
CA GLY A 74 19.94 8.81 14.54
C GLY A 74 20.51 10.01 15.30
N GLY A 75 19.76 10.54 16.26
CA GLY A 75 20.21 11.60 17.15
C GLY A 75 21.39 11.17 18.03
N LEU A 76 21.33 9.97 18.61
CA LEU A 76 22.45 9.43 19.39
C LEU A 76 23.70 9.24 18.53
N ALA A 77 23.56 8.60 17.37
CA ALA A 77 24.65 8.38 16.41
C ALA A 77 25.25 9.71 15.95
N ALA A 78 24.45 10.76 15.78
CA ALA A 78 24.91 12.08 15.40
C ALA A 78 25.97 12.63 16.37
N THR A 79 25.86 12.34 17.67
CA THR A 79 26.84 12.78 18.68
C THR A 79 28.21 12.12 18.52
N ALA A 80 28.25 10.89 18.01
CA ALA A 80 29.48 10.12 17.78
C ALA A 80 30.04 10.27 16.34
N THR A 81 29.28 10.89 15.44
CA THR A 81 29.58 10.92 13.99
C THR A 81 29.62 12.33 13.41
N ALA A 82 29.92 13.35 14.22
CA ALA A 82 29.94 14.75 13.78
C ALA A 82 28.66 15.19 13.04
N GLY A 83 27.51 14.65 13.45
CA GLY A 83 26.20 14.94 12.85
C GLY A 83 25.74 13.97 11.76
N PHE A 84 26.60 13.12 11.19
CA PHE A 84 26.22 12.22 10.09
C PHE A 84 25.11 11.22 10.45
N GLY A 85 24.97 10.84 11.72
CA GLY A 85 23.89 9.99 12.21
C GLY A 85 22.48 10.55 11.95
N LEU A 86 22.33 11.86 11.78
CA LEU A 86 21.05 12.48 11.41
C LEU A 86 20.55 12.02 10.04
N ALA A 87 21.43 11.58 9.14
CA ALA A 87 21.05 11.06 7.83
C ALA A 87 20.17 9.80 7.92
N LEU A 88 20.22 9.06 9.03
CA LEU A 88 19.36 7.90 9.24
C LEU A 88 17.86 8.26 9.27
N ILE A 89 17.51 9.47 9.68
CA ILE A 89 16.12 9.92 9.78
C ILE A 89 15.47 10.06 8.39
N PRO A 90 15.99 10.88 7.45
CA PRO A 90 15.42 10.97 6.11
C PRO A 90 15.56 9.65 5.34
N ILE A 91 16.66 8.90 5.51
CA ILE A 91 16.80 7.57 4.87
C ILE A 91 15.66 6.64 5.30
N TYR A 92 15.36 6.61 6.60
CA TYR A 92 14.24 5.85 7.13
C TYR A 92 12.90 6.34 6.54
N TRP A 93 12.63 7.64 6.55
CA TRP A 93 11.39 8.22 6.04
C TRP A 93 11.16 7.87 4.57
N PHE A 94 12.16 8.11 3.72
CA PHE A 94 12.07 7.74 2.30
C PHE A 94 11.92 6.24 2.12
N GLY A 95 12.63 5.42 2.91
CA GLY A 95 12.47 3.96 2.89
C GLY A 95 11.03 3.52 3.16
N VAL A 96 10.37 4.11 4.16
CA VAL A 96 8.96 3.83 4.47
C VAL A 96 8.04 4.29 3.33
N MET A 97 8.28 5.49 2.76
CA MET A 97 7.50 6.01 1.63
C MET A 97 7.63 5.14 0.37
N PHE A 98 8.84 4.73 0.00
CA PHE A 98 9.06 3.81 -1.12
C PHE A 98 8.43 2.45 -0.87
N HIS A 99 8.51 1.96 0.37
CA HIS A 99 7.90 0.69 0.72
C HIS A 99 6.37 0.75 0.62
N VAL A 100 5.72 1.81 1.09
CA VAL A 100 4.25 1.90 0.95
C VAL A 100 3.83 2.05 -0.51
N TYR A 101 4.62 2.74 -1.33
CA TYR A 101 4.35 2.87 -2.76
C TYR A 101 4.36 1.52 -3.48
N GLY A 102 5.30 0.63 -3.13
CA GLY A 102 5.49 -0.65 -3.81
C GLY A 102 4.67 -1.83 -3.30
N ILE A 103 3.89 -1.69 -2.22
CA ILE A 103 3.02 -2.76 -1.72
C ILE A 103 1.59 -2.60 -2.25
N GLU A 104 0.91 -3.72 -2.50
CA GLU A 104 -0.47 -3.70 -2.98
C GLU A 104 -1.43 -3.20 -1.90
N ASP A 105 -2.56 -2.62 -2.30
CA ASP A 105 -3.62 -2.29 -1.36
C ASP A 105 -4.37 -3.57 -0.94
N ARG A 106 -4.42 -3.84 0.36
CA ARG A 106 -5.17 -4.99 0.90
C ARG A 106 -6.65 -4.68 1.04
N ILE A 107 -6.98 -3.40 1.15
CA ILE A 107 -8.37 -2.96 1.15
C ILE A 107 -8.70 -2.79 -0.33
N ALA A 108 -9.52 -3.70 -0.87
CA ALA A 108 -10.07 -3.50 -2.21
C ALA A 108 -10.67 -2.08 -2.25
N PRO A 109 -10.47 -1.32 -3.33
CA PRO A 109 -11.14 -0.04 -3.46
C PRO A 109 -12.61 -0.31 -3.19
N ALA A 110 -13.15 0.30 -2.14
CA ALA A 110 -14.59 0.36 -2.00
C ALA A 110 -15.04 0.94 -3.32
N THR A 111 -15.79 0.16 -4.11
CA THR A 111 -16.51 0.66 -5.26
C THR A 111 -17.20 1.92 -4.79
N LYS A 112 -16.60 3.08 -5.05
CA LYS A 112 -17.36 4.30 -5.06
C LYS A 112 -18.24 4.06 -6.26
N ASP A 113 -19.49 3.76 -5.97
CA ASP A 113 -20.53 3.93 -6.96
C ASP A 113 -20.22 5.23 -7.71
N ASP A 114 -20.19 5.13 -9.04
CA ASP A 114 -20.19 6.24 -9.99
C ASP A 114 -21.40 7.15 -9.68
N GLU A 115 -21.37 7.88 -8.57
CA GLU A 115 -22.23 9.01 -8.35
C GLU A 115 -21.65 10.19 -9.13
N GLY A 116 -22.01 10.19 -10.42
CA GLY A 116 -22.47 11.37 -11.12
C GLY A 116 -21.50 12.55 -11.17
N GLU A 117 -20.66 12.55 -12.19
CA GLU A 117 -20.24 13.80 -12.83
C GLU A 117 -20.57 13.67 -14.33
N GLU A 118 -21.88 13.58 -14.62
CA GLU A 118 -22.43 14.06 -15.89
C GLU A 118 -22.21 15.57 -15.93
N TYR A 119 -21.34 16.02 -16.83
CA TYR A 119 -21.37 17.38 -17.37
C TYR A 119 -21.11 17.39 -18.87
#